data_AF-A0A355F527-F1
#
_entry.id   AF-A0A355F527-F1
#
_cell.length_a   1.000
_cell.length_b   1.000
_cell.length_c   1.000
_cell.angle_alpha   90.00
_cell.angle_beta   90.00
_cell.angle_gamma   90.00
#
_symmetry.space_group_name_H-M   'P 1'
#
loop_
_entity.id
_entity.type
_entity.pdbx_description
1 polymer ?
#
loop_
_entity_poly.entity_id
_entity_poly.type
_entity_poly.pdbx_seq_one_letter_code
_entity_poly.pdbx_strand_id
1 'polypeptide(L)'
;MATLYVREIPEDLYRQVLRIAQEEERSLSSFVVQLFQRATEEDKLRHQRARALTSLRRRRRPLPAGAPDADEVLRKTRQRE
;
A
#
# COMPACT_ATOMS: atom_id res chain seq x y z
N MET A 1 -22.23 -8.68 17.22
CA MET A 1 -20.80 -8.64 17.60
C MET A 1 -20.18 -9.97 17.23
N ALA A 2 -19.09 -9.97 16.47
CA ALA A 2 -18.36 -11.20 16.15
C ALA A 2 -17.21 -11.35 17.14
N THR A 3 -17.05 -12.55 17.70
CA THR A 3 -15.93 -12.86 18.60
C THR A 3 -14.94 -13.73 17.86
N LEU A 4 -13.69 -13.24 17.72
CA LEU A 4 -12.60 -14.00 17.13
C LEU A 4 -11.81 -14.69 18.24
N TYR A 5 -11.80 -16.01 18.24
CA TYR A 5 -10.92 -16.80 19.09
C TYR A 5 -9.69 -17.22 18.28
N VAL A 6 -8.53 -16.74 18.69
CA VAL A 6 -7.25 -17.15 18.11
C VAL A 6 -6.61 -18.15 19.08
N ARG A 7 -6.32 -19.36 18.59
CA ARG A 7 -5.57 -20.37 19.34
C ARG A 7 -4.13 -20.39 18.85
N GLU A 8 -3.22 -20.85 19.72
CA GLU A 8 -1.81 -21.08 19.39
C GLU A 8 -1.07 -19.81 18.94
N ILE A 9 -1.26 -18.70 19.65
CA ILE A 9 -0.44 -17.50 19.43
C ILE A 9 0.95 -17.77 20.01
N PRO A 10 2.04 -17.57 19.23
CA PRO A 10 3.38 -17.63 19.77
C PRO A 10 3.53 -16.66 20.95
N GLU A 11 4.08 -17.15 22.07
CA GLU A 11 4.23 -16.39 23.30
C GLU A 11 5.00 -15.06 23.06
N ASP A 12 6.04 -15.11 22.22
CA ASP A 12 6.83 -13.93 21.87
C ASP A 12 5.99 -12.86 21.16
N LEU A 13 5.12 -13.28 20.24
CA LEU A 13 4.23 -12.36 19.53
C LEU A 13 3.21 -11.75 20.48
N TYR A 14 2.62 -12.57 21.37
CA TYR A 14 1.70 -12.09 22.38
C TYR A 14 2.34 -11.01 23.27
N ARG A 15 3.57 -11.26 23.77
CA ARG A 15 4.31 -10.30 24.59
C ARG A 15 4.63 -9.01 23.85
N GLN A 16 5.04 -9.11 22.58
CA GLN A 16 5.31 -7.93 21.77
C GLN A 16 4.06 -7.06 21.60
N VAL A 17 2.94 -7.67 21.21
CA VAL A 17 1.67 -6.96 21.02
C VAL A 17 1.19 -6.35 22.34
N LEU A 18 1.31 -7.09 23.45
CA LEU A 18 0.94 -6.59 24.78
C LEU A 18 1.77 -5.38 25.20
N ARG A 19 3.10 -5.43 24.99
CA ARG A 19 4.01 -4.32 25.29
C ARG A 19 3.62 -3.07 24.51
N ILE A 20 3.39 -3.19 23.22
CA ILE A 20 3.01 -2.03 22.37
C ILE A 20 1.65 -1.48 22.81
N ALA A 21 0.68 -2.34 23.13
CA ALA A 21 -0.61 -1.90 23.62
C ALA A 21 -0.50 -1.10 24.94
N GLN A 22 0.39 -1.53 25.85
CA GLN A 22 0.67 -0.81 27.09
C GLN A 22 1.38 0.53 26.86
N GLU A 23 2.34 0.58 25.93
CA GLU A 23 3.03 1.82 25.53
C GLU A 23 2.04 2.84 24.92
N GLU A 24 0.97 2.37 24.27
CA GLU A 24 -0.11 3.21 23.73
C GLU A 24 -1.25 3.49 24.73
N GLU A 25 -1.14 3.08 26.00
CA GLU A 25 -2.17 3.21 27.05
C GLU A 25 -3.53 2.59 26.64
N ARG A 26 -3.49 1.50 25.88
CA ARG A 26 -4.68 0.82 25.34
C ARG A 26 -4.82 -0.60 25.88
N SER A 27 -6.06 -1.07 25.93
CA SER A 27 -6.31 -2.49 26.17
C SER A 27 -5.84 -3.33 24.98
N LEU A 28 -5.38 -4.55 25.26
CA LEU A 28 -4.93 -5.48 24.22
C LEU A 28 -6.00 -5.72 23.15
N SER A 29 -7.26 -5.90 23.57
CA SER A 29 -8.38 -6.11 22.65
C SER A 29 -8.62 -4.92 21.73
N SER A 30 -8.56 -3.69 22.26
CA SER A 30 -8.69 -2.46 21.47
C SER A 30 -7.54 -2.31 20.47
N PHE A 31 -6.31 -2.57 20.92
CA PHE A 31 -5.12 -2.52 20.07
C PHE A 31 -5.18 -3.54 18.93
N VAL A 32 -5.58 -4.78 19.21
CA VAL A 32 -5.72 -5.83 18.19
C VAL A 32 -6.78 -5.47 17.14
N VAL A 33 -7.92 -4.89 17.55
CA VAL A 33 -8.95 -4.41 16.62
C VAL A 33 -8.40 -3.31 15.70
N GLN A 34 -7.66 -2.35 16.26
CA GLN A 34 -7.02 -1.29 15.48
C GLN A 34 -6.00 -1.86 14.50
N LEU A 35 -5.22 -2.86 14.91
CA LEU A 35 -4.21 -3.50 14.08
C LEU A 35 -4.87 -4.22 12.89
N PHE A 36 -6.01 -4.89 13.11
CA PHE A 36 -6.80 -5.47 12.02
C PHE A 36 -7.36 -4.42 11.07
N GLN A 37 -7.87 -3.30 11.59
CA GLN A 37 -8.36 -2.20 10.75
C GLN A 37 -7.25 -1.69 9.83
N ARG A 38 -6.08 -1.35 10.40
CA ARG A 38 -4.91 -0.88 9.63
C ARG A 38 -4.47 -1.90 8.59
N ALA A 39 -4.37 -3.18 8.95
CA ALA A 39 -3.98 -4.23 8.03
C ALA A 39 -4.96 -4.36 6.84
N THR A 40 -6.26 -4.26 7.09
CA THR A 40 -7.27 -4.33 6.01
C THR A 40 -7.26 -3.10 5.10
N GLU A 41 -6.99 -1.91 5.64
CA GLU A 41 -6.85 -0.68 4.85
C GLU A 41 -5.60 -0.71 3.98
N GLU A 42 -4.47 -1.14 4.53
CA GLU A 42 -3.24 -1.31 3.78
C GLU A 42 -3.37 -2.33 2.66
N ASP A 43 -4.06 -3.45 2.91
CA ASP A 43 -4.29 -4.46 1.87
C ASP A 43 -5.18 -3.92 0.74
N LYS A 44 -6.25 -3.18 1.08
CA LYS A 44 -7.07 -2.47 0.10
C LYS A 44 -6.25 -1.48 -0.73
N LEU A 45 -5.42 -0.66 -0.08
CA LEU A 45 -4.55 0.31 -0.75
C LEU A 45 -3.53 -0.39 -1.67
N ARG A 46 -2.92 -1.49 -1.23
CA ARG A 46 -2.02 -2.30 -2.06
C ARG A 46 -2.72 -2.81 -3.32
N HIS A 47 -3.92 -3.37 -3.18
CA HIS A 47 -4.71 -3.85 -4.31
C HIS A 47 -5.10 -2.71 -5.27
N GLN A 48 -5.50 -1.55 -4.75
CA GLN A 48 -5.82 -0.39 -5.57
C GLN A 48 -4.61 0.12 -6.36
N ARG A 49 -3.45 0.22 -5.71
CA ARG A 49 -2.19 0.62 -6.36
C ARG A 49 -1.79 -0.37 -7.45
N ALA A 50 -1.88 -1.68 -7.18
CA ALA A 50 -1.60 -2.71 -8.18
C ALA A 50 -2.54 -2.61 -9.39
N ARG A 51 -3.84 -2.36 -9.17
CA ARG A 51 -4.81 -2.14 -10.25
C ARG A 51 -4.50 -0.88 -11.07
N ALA A 52 -4.14 0.21 -10.42
CA ALA A 52 -3.77 1.45 -11.09
C ALA A 52 -2.50 1.27 -11.95
N LEU A 53 -1.48 0.60 -11.44
CA LEU A 53 -0.28 0.28 -12.21
C LEU A 53 -0.58 -0.63 -13.40
N THR A 54 -1.47 -1.61 -13.21
CA THR A 54 -1.91 -2.51 -14.28
C THR A 54 -2.69 -1.77 -15.36
N SER A 55 -3.58 -0.85 -14.98
CA SER A 55 -4.35 -0.05 -15.94
C SER A 55 -3.47 0.93 -16.70
N LEU A 56 -2.46 1.54 -16.06
CA LEU A 56 -1.44 2.36 -16.71
C LEU A 56 -0.60 1.55 -17.71
N ARG A 57 -0.16 0.33 -17.34
CA ARG A 57 0.54 -0.57 -18.26
C ARG A 57 -0.32 -0.94 -19.47
N ARG A 58 -1.61 -1.23 -19.28
CA ARG A 58 -2.54 -1.51 -20.39
C ARG A 58 -2.79 -0.29 -21.29
N ARG A 59 -2.77 0.91 -20.72
CA ARG A 59 -2.97 2.17 -21.47
C ARG A 59 -1.72 2.69 -22.16
N ARG A 60 -0.53 2.22 -21.78
CA ARG A 60 0.70 2.52 -22.53
C ARG A 60 0.60 1.86 -23.91
N ARG A 61 0.14 2.64 -24.89
CA ARG A 61 0.34 2.32 -26.30
C ARG A 61 1.86 2.24 -26.54
N PRO A 62 2.37 1.18 -27.19
CA PRO A 62 3.75 1.19 -27.64
C PRO A 62 3.94 2.42 -28.53
N LEU A 63 5.05 3.14 -28.33
CA LEU A 63 5.37 4.26 -29.20
C LEU A 63 5.47 3.72 -30.64
N PRO A 64 4.86 4.36 -31.63
CA PRO A 64 5.00 3.95 -33.02
C PRO A 64 6.49 3.94 -33.38
N ALA A 65 6.91 2.96 -34.20
CA ALA A 65 8.28 2.91 -34.70
C ALA A 65 8.61 4.22 -35.41
N GLY A 66 9.64 4.94 -34.94
CA GLY A 66 9.99 6.28 -35.42
C GLY A 66 9.45 7.44 -34.58
N ALA A 67 8.92 7.20 -33.38
CA ALA A 67 8.59 8.27 -32.47
C ALA A 67 9.85 9.11 -32.12
N PRO A 68 9.76 10.44 -32.16
CA PRO A 68 10.90 11.31 -31.90
C PRO A 68 11.40 11.10 -30.48
N ASP A 69 12.71 11.18 -30.31
CA ASP A 69 13.34 11.07 -29.00
C ASP A 69 12.82 12.17 -28.09
N ALA A 70 12.59 11.84 -26.81
CA ALA A 70 11.99 12.77 -25.86
C ALA A 70 12.81 14.07 -25.74
N ASP A 71 14.13 13.95 -25.86
CA ASP A 71 15.06 15.06 -25.86
C ASP A 71 14.93 15.98 -27.09
N GLU A 72 14.58 15.43 -28.25
CA GLU A 72 14.39 16.22 -29.46
C GLU A 72 13.12 17.07 -29.39
N VAL A 73 12.05 16.53 -28.78
CA VAL A 73 10.79 17.26 -28.54
C VAL A 73 11.02 18.41 -27.56
N LEU A 74 11.71 18.13 -26.44
CA LEU A 74 11.99 19.14 -25.40
C LEU A 74 12.88 20.28 -25.90
N ARG A 75 13.84 20.00 -26.78
CA ARG A 75 14.66 21.04 -27.42
C ARG A 75 13.83 21.95 -28.33
N LYS A 76 12.91 21.38 -29.12
CA LYS A 76 12.04 22.15 -30.03
C LYS A 76 11.04 23.03 -29.29
N THR A 77 10.54 22.62 -28.12
CA THR A 77 9.69 23.49 -27.28
C THR A 77 10.48 24.64 -26.67
N ARG A 78 11.70 24.38 -26.17
CA ARG A 78 12.54 25.42 -25.55
C ARG A 78 13.07 26.47 -26.55
N GLN A 79 13.11 26.15 -27.84
CA GLN A 79 13.46 27.08 -28.91
C GLN A 79 12.28 27.93 -29.42
N ARG A 80 11.06 27.69 -28.91
CA ARG A 80 9.83 28.38 -29.33
C ARG A 80 9.29 29.39 -28.32
N GLU A 81 9.93 29.52 -27.15
CA GLU A 81 9.76 30.62 -26.19
C GLU A 81 10.87 31.65 -26.36
#